data_AF-A0A969L406-F1
#
_entry.id   AF-A0A969L406-F1
#
_cell.length_a   1.000
_cell.length_b   1.000
_cell.length_c   1.000
_cell.angle_alpha   90.00
_cell.angle_beta   90.00
_cell.angle_gamma   90.00
#
_symmetry.space_group_name_H-M   'P 1'
#
loop_
_entity.id
_entity.type
_entity.pdbx_description
1 polymer ?
#
loop_
_entity_poly.entity_id
_entity_poly.type
_entity_poly.pdbx_seq_one_letter_code
_entity_poly.pdbx_strand_id
1 'polypeptide(L)'
;MRQRWRWFDRTVFGSRDAQRRSRRAEEQRSETPHAPRITHHASRITLYLAPSLVIGLGLLYFNYIRYGSFAETGYTQEILFREPWVGAYGLLFSPGRGLFIYSPLLLLLFWGLRPAWRQLPRLYFWLIAALCLGYWLFYGSWFAWGGAWGWGPRFLLPILPLLLLFVAEAISAGEQGTRSGGAEEQGSEKFHASRITFYVLLTLSLAINLLGILVDFNEHFLRLGTNDNFVFNWAVFPPLAHWQILQEGLVDLIWLQSTGLGLAIVWPVLLPALALFVLATINLIITYRGQKEIRNKKKEKPTLQTSRITHHASRFILHAKRSSFILLLLTLALTCLILRGTAQVGQAGEQAQADLPVLTTLTNSVRPGDALLVPMPPFGDVQEITTRLMSYLNHPLPTYAWIESDPRAIQPAEREHVWQAVQGQAQRVWLFERWLAQGDPPTQTAIRLNEEAFPLQEQWFEGSGRLTLYALAGQDSSAPTPLGVPFRGADFA
;
A
#
# COMPACT_ATOMS: atom_id res chain seq x y z
N MET A 1 19.05 2.75 -85.19
CA MET A 1 20.50 2.63 -85.47
C MET A 1 21.18 3.94 -85.11
N ARG A 2 22.30 3.85 -84.35
CA ARG A 2 23.44 4.81 -84.23
C ARG A 2 23.13 6.25 -83.75
N GLN A 3 23.67 6.71 -82.60
CA GLN A 3 25.06 7.20 -82.40
C GLN A 3 25.44 8.30 -83.42
N ARG A 4 26.02 9.47 -83.13
CA ARG A 4 26.76 10.03 -81.97
C ARG A 4 27.20 11.48 -82.39
N TRP A 5 27.25 12.43 -81.43
CA TRP A 5 28.36 13.38 -81.14
C TRP A 5 28.44 14.68 -81.98
N ARG A 6 28.90 15.86 -81.48
CA ARG A 6 29.37 16.37 -80.16
C ARG A 6 29.58 17.92 -80.28
N TRP A 7 29.44 18.62 -79.14
CA TRP A 7 30.25 19.77 -78.63
C TRP A 7 30.17 21.20 -79.21
N PHE A 8 29.91 22.17 -78.32
CA PHE A 8 30.79 23.18 -77.68
C PHE A 8 29.96 23.80 -76.50
N ASP A 9 30.42 24.25 -75.33
CA ASP A 9 31.70 24.82 -74.92
C ASP A 9 31.90 24.75 -73.38
N ARG A 10 33.17 24.72 -72.92
CA ARG A 10 33.62 24.64 -71.52
C ARG A 10 34.32 25.96 -71.16
N THR A 11 33.89 26.68 -70.11
CA THR A 11 34.81 27.62 -69.39
C THR A 11 34.37 28.16 -68.01
N VAL A 12 33.32 27.65 -67.34
CA VAL A 12 32.87 28.27 -66.04
C VAL A 12 32.81 27.31 -64.82
N PHE A 13 33.09 26.01 -64.96
CA PHE A 13 32.84 25.04 -63.88
C PHE A 13 34.03 24.68 -62.95
N GLY A 14 35.14 25.43 -62.97
CA GLY A 14 36.34 25.08 -62.20
C GLY A 14 36.30 25.37 -60.69
N SER A 15 35.55 26.37 -60.22
CA SER A 15 35.63 26.81 -58.82
C SER A 15 34.63 26.13 -57.88
N ARG A 16 33.47 25.68 -58.38
CA ARG A 16 32.42 25.08 -57.55
C ARG A 16 32.70 23.62 -57.14
N ASP A 17 33.44 22.88 -57.97
CA ASP A 17 33.75 21.48 -57.68
C ASP A 17 34.91 21.31 -56.69
N ALA A 18 35.89 22.23 -56.69
CA ALA A 18 36.94 22.27 -55.68
C ALA A 18 36.36 22.58 -54.28
N GLN A 19 35.41 23.52 -54.22
CA GLN A 19 34.74 23.94 -52.99
C GLN A 19 33.74 22.89 -52.46
N ARG A 20 33.14 22.08 -53.35
CA ARG A 20 32.32 20.92 -52.96
C ARG A 20 33.16 19.74 -52.47
N ARG A 21 34.35 19.54 -53.02
CA ARG A 21 35.27 18.48 -52.57
C ARG A 21 35.91 18.81 -51.22
N SER A 22 36.26 20.07 -50.95
CA SER A 22 36.74 20.49 -49.64
C SER A 22 35.65 20.38 -48.57
N ARG A 23 34.41 20.82 -48.86
CA ARG A 23 33.27 20.64 -47.95
C ARG A 23 32.94 19.18 -47.65
N ARG A 24 32.99 18.29 -48.66
CA ARG A 24 32.79 16.85 -48.43
C ARG A 24 33.92 16.20 -47.64
N ALA A 25 35.16 16.66 -47.82
CA ALA A 25 36.31 16.18 -47.04
C ALA A 25 36.28 16.68 -45.58
N GLU A 26 35.74 17.88 -45.33
CA GLU A 26 35.48 18.41 -43.97
C GLU A 26 34.27 17.73 -43.31
N GLU A 27 33.18 17.49 -44.04
CA GLU A 27 32.03 16.70 -43.55
C GLU A 27 32.44 15.27 -43.18
N GLN A 28 33.25 14.60 -44.01
CA GLN A 28 33.78 13.25 -43.72
C GLN A 28 34.83 13.21 -42.60
N ARG A 29 35.57 14.30 -42.34
CA ARG A 29 36.49 14.39 -41.18
C ARG A 29 35.77 14.71 -39.86
N SER A 30 34.55 15.26 -39.93
CA SER A 30 33.74 15.56 -38.73
C SER A 30 32.95 14.37 -38.20
N GLU A 31 32.79 13.30 -38.99
CA GLU A 31 32.24 12.02 -38.53
C GLU A 31 33.32 11.19 -37.84
N THR A 32 33.75 11.65 -36.66
CA THR A 32 34.31 10.72 -35.68
C THR A 32 33.22 9.71 -35.31
N PRO A 33 33.50 8.39 -35.30
CA PRO A 33 32.50 7.41 -34.91
C PRO A 33 32.14 7.68 -33.46
N HIS A 34 31.00 8.34 -33.24
CA HIS A 34 30.44 8.53 -31.92
C HIS A 34 30.29 7.14 -31.30
N ALA A 35 31.09 6.87 -30.27
CA ALA A 35 30.96 5.69 -29.45
C ALA A 35 29.47 5.49 -29.10
N PRO A 36 28.95 4.25 -29.18
CA PRO A 36 27.53 3.99 -29.19
C PRO A 36 26.85 4.59 -27.95
N ARG A 37 25.61 5.10 -28.14
CA ARG A 37 24.65 5.71 -27.19
C ARG A 37 24.36 4.93 -25.88
N ILE A 38 25.15 3.93 -25.54
CA ILE A 38 24.98 3.00 -24.42
C ILE A 38 25.11 3.72 -23.06
N THR A 39 25.97 4.72 -22.95
CA THR A 39 26.21 5.48 -21.69
C THR A 39 24.97 6.25 -21.21
N HIS A 40 24.16 6.78 -22.13
CA HIS A 40 22.91 7.48 -21.80
C HIS A 40 21.77 6.55 -21.39
N HIS A 41 21.75 5.30 -21.87
CA HIS A 41 20.76 4.31 -21.45
C HIS A 41 21.12 3.71 -20.09
N ALA A 42 22.40 3.40 -19.85
CA ALA A 42 22.89 2.91 -18.57
C ALA A 42 22.60 3.90 -17.42
N SER A 43 22.94 5.18 -17.60
CA SER A 43 22.65 6.25 -16.62
C SER A 43 21.16 6.42 -16.31
N ARG A 44 20.27 6.24 -17.28
CA ARG A 44 18.82 6.28 -17.07
C ARG A 44 18.32 5.06 -16.32
N ILE A 45 18.80 3.87 -16.67
CA ILE A 45 18.46 2.62 -15.97
C ILE A 45 18.92 2.70 -14.51
N THR A 46 20.15 3.16 -14.26
CA THR A 46 20.66 3.39 -12.90
C THR A 46 19.79 4.37 -12.12
N LEU A 47 19.35 5.47 -12.74
CA LEU A 47 18.48 6.45 -12.08
C LEU A 47 17.12 5.85 -11.66
N TYR A 48 16.55 4.94 -12.45
CA TYR A 48 15.28 4.28 -12.12
C TYR A 48 15.45 3.12 -11.15
N LEU A 49 16.54 2.35 -11.24
CA LEU A 49 16.77 1.18 -10.39
C LEU A 49 17.37 1.52 -9.03
N ALA A 50 18.14 2.60 -8.93
CA ALA A 50 18.84 2.95 -7.69
C ALA A 50 17.88 3.11 -6.49
N PRO A 51 16.73 3.81 -6.57
CA PRO A 51 15.80 3.90 -5.45
C PRO A 51 15.24 2.53 -5.04
N SER A 52 14.85 1.70 -6.02
CA SER A 52 14.33 0.36 -5.76
C SER A 52 15.38 -0.56 -5.13
N LEU A 53 16.64 -0.45 -5.55
CA LEU A 53 17.75 -1.18 -4.96
C LEU A 53 18.03 -0.74 -3.53
N VAL A 54 18.04 0.56 -3.26
CA VAL A 54 18.25 1.09 -1.90
C VAL A 54 17.14 0.61 -0.97
N ILE A 55 15.88 0.68 -1.41
CA ILE A 55 14.74 0.18 -0.62
C ILE A 55 14.84 -1.33 -0.42
N GLY A 56 15.12 -2.10 -1.49
CA GLY A 56 15.25 -3.55 -1.42
C GLY A 56 16.37 -4.00 -0.47
N LEU A 57 17.55 -3.39 -0.56
CA LEU A 57 18.67 -3.65 0.35
C LEU A 57 18.34 -3.24 1.79
N GLY A 58 17.64 -2.13 1.98
CA GLY A 58 17.16 -1.70 3.31
C GLY A 58 16.20 -2.72 3.94
N LEU A 59 15.27 -3.27 3.15
CA LEU A 59 14.34 -4.32 3.61
C LEU A 59 15.06 -5.62 3.94
N LEU A 60 16.05 -6.03 3.14
CA LEU A 60 16.88 -7.20 3.44
C LEU A 60 17.67 -7.02 4.74
N TYR A 61 18.25 -5.84 4.94
CA TYR A 61 18.96 -5.51 6.18
C TYR A 61 18.03 -5.49 7.39
N PHE A 62 16.82 -4.94 7.22
CA PHE A 62 15.77 -4.99 8.24
C PHE A 62 15.40 -6.43 8.62
N ASN A 63 15.17 -7.31 7.63
CA ASN A 63 14.88 -8.72 7.88
C ASN A 63 16.02 -9.42 8.63
N TYR A 64 17.28 -9.14 8.25
CA TYR A 64 18.44 -9.72 8.93
C TYR A 64 18.52 -9.29 10.40
N ILE A 65 18.36 -8.00 10.71
CA ILE A 65 18.35 -7.54 12.10
C ILE A 65 17.18 -8.16 12.87
N ARG A 66 16.01 -8.27 12.23
CA ARG A 66 14.78 -8.67 12.91
C ARG A 66 14.67 -10.18 13.14
N TYR A 67 15.00 -10.97 12.14
CA TYR A 67 14.77 -12.42 12.09
C TYR A 67 16.06 -13.24 12.05
N GLY A 68 17.23 -12.60 11.97
CA GLY A 68 18.51 -13.30 11.74
C GLY A 68 18.63 -13.90 10.34
N SER A 69 17.68 -13.63 9.44
CA SER A 69 17.60 -14.19 8.10
C SER A 69 17.15 -13.12 7.10
N PHE A 70 17.75 -13.09 5.91
CA PHE A 70 17.36 -12.18 4.84
C PHE A 70 16.02 -12.56 4.20
N ALA A 71 15.68 -13.85 4.22
CA ALA A 71 14.50 -14.40 3.54
C ALA A 71 13.29 -14.57 4.46
N GLU A 72 13.51 -14.57 5.78
CA GLU A 72 12.41 -14.63 6.74
C GLU A 72 11.69 -13.28 6.76
N THR A 73 10.38 -13.31 6.55
CA THR A 73 9.54 -12.10 6.48
C THR A 73 8.59 -12.00 7.66
N GLY A 74 8.45 -13.07 8.46
CA GLY A 74 7.39 -13.20 9.46
C GLY A 74 6.03 -13.59 8.87
N TYR A 75 5.93 -13.66 7.53
CA TYR A 75 4.71 -14.02 6.79
C TYR A 75 4.89 -15.31 5.99
N THR A 76 5.88 -16.15 6.32
CA THR A 76 6.24 -17.34 5.55
C THR A 76 5.06 -18.31 5.37
N GLN A 77 4.16 -18.39 6.36
CA GLN A 77 2.93 -19.19 6.26
C GLN A 77 1.81 -18.53 5.44
N GLU A 78 1.92 -17.25 5.12
CA GLU A 78 0.97 -16.49 4.29
C GLU A 78 1.37 -16.44 2.80
N ILE A 79 2.55 -16.97 2.44
CA ILE A 79 2.99 -17.11 1.04
C ILE A 79 2.35 -18.38 0.46
N LEU A 80 1.03 -18.40 0.42
CA LEU A 80 0.21 -19.48 -0.11
C LEU A 80 -0.51 -19.02 -1.37
N PHE A 81 -0.30 -19.74 -2.47
CA PHE A 81 -0.95 -19.48 -3.74
C PHE A 81 -1.80 -20.67 -4.17
N ARG A 82 -2.99 -20.38 -4.70
CA ARG A 82 -3.97 -21.32 -5.23
C ARG A 82 -4.27 -21.00 -6.68
N GLU A 83 -5.12 -21.81 -7.32
CA GLU A 83 -5.58 -21.56 -8.67
C GLU A 83 -6.25 -20.16 -8.74
N PRO A 84 -5.81 -19.29 -9.67
CA PRO A 84 -6.20 -17.88 -9.64
C PRO A 84 -7.67 -17.66 -10.01
N TRP A 85 -8.38 -18.63 -10.58
CA TRP A 85 -9.66 -18.40 -11.25
C TRP A 85 -10.74 -17.80 -10.34
N VAL A 86 -10.89 -18.33 -9.13
CA VAL A 86 -11.90 -17.86 -8.17
C VAL A 86 -11.56 -16.46 -7.69
N GLY A 87 -10.30 -16.21 -7.32
CA GLY A 87 -9.88 -14.91 -6.83
C GLY A 87 -9.82 -13.84 -7.93
N ALA A 88 -9.37 -14.21 -9.11
CA ALA A 88 -9.32 -13.35 -10.29
C ALA A 88 -10.74 -12.91 -10.70
N TYR A 89 -11.69 -13.85 -10.77
CA TYR A 89 -13.11 -13.52 -11.01
C TYR A 89 -13.67 -12.67 -9.86
N GLY A 90 -13.38 -13.05 -8.62
CA GLY A 90 -13.85 -12.37 -7.43
C GLY A 90 -13.41 -10.90 -7.37
N LEU A 91 -12.15 -10.63 -7.68
CA LEU A 91 -11.58 -9.28 -7.70
C LEU A 91 -12.18 -8.37 -8.79
N LEU A 92 -12.85 -8.92 -9.82
CA LEU A 92 -13.47 -8.12 -10.88
C LEU A 92 -14.98 -7.97 -10.70
N PHE A 93 -15.68 -9.04 -10.34
CA PHE A 93 -17.15 -9.11 -10.47
C PHE A 93 -17.90 -9.46 -9.19
N SER A 94 -17.21 -9.81 -8.10
CA SER A 94 -17.91 -10.20 -6.89
C SER A 94 -18.66 -9.03 -6.23
N PRO A 95 -19.82 -9.26 -5.58
CA PRO A 95 -20.54 -8.21 -4.86
C PRO A 95 -19.72 -7.59 -3.73
N GLY A 96 -18.93 -8.38 -3.01
CA GLY A 96 -18.15 -7.88 -1.88
C GLY A 96 -16.81 -7.26 -2.25
N ARG A 97 -16.22 -7.63 -3.40
CA ARG A 97 -14.84 -7.26 -3.77
C ARG A 97 -14.63 -6.95 -5.26
N GLY A 98 -15.68 -6.85 -6.07
CA GLY A 98 -15.54 -6.71 -7.52
C GLY A 98 -15.13 -5.30 -7.94
N LEU A 99 -14.04 -5.18 -8.69
CA LEU A 99 -13.55 -3.91 -9.21
C LEU A 99 -14.61 -3.15 -10.02
N PHE A 100 -15.36 -3.84 -10.88
CA PHE A 100 -16.39 -3.21 -11.70
C PHE A 100 -17.68 -2.93 -10.93
N ILE A 101 -17.87 -3.56 -9.78
CA ILE A 101 -18.99 -3.28 -8.89
C ILE A 101 -18.71 -2.01 -8.08
N TYR A 102 -17.50 -1.90 -7.51
CA TYR A 102 -17.09 -0.75 -6.70
C TYR A 102 -16.66 0.46 -7.53
N SER A 103 -16.19 0.25 -8.75
CA SER A 103 -15.78 1.30 -9.69
C SER A 103 -16.31 1.04 -11.10
N PRO A 104 -17.65 1.16 -11.33
CA PRO A 104 -18.26 0.97 -12.64
C PRO A 104 -17.66 1.81 -13.77
N LEU A 105 -17.04 2.95 -13.46
CA LEU A 105 -16.29 3.78 -14.42
C LEU A 105 -15.24 2.98 -15.19
N LEU A 106 -14.63 1.98 -14.56
CA LEU A 106 -13.60 1.15 -15.17
C LEU A 106 -14.15 0.25 -16.28
N LEU A 107 -15.46 0.04 -16.39
CA LEU A 107 -16.05 -0.65 -17.55
C LEU A 107 -15.67 0.04 -18.87
N LEU A 108 -15.45 1.36 -18.85
CA LEU A 108 -14.98 2.11 -20.02
C LEU A 108 -13.62 1.65 -20.56
N LEU A 109 -12.82 0.91 -19.77
CA LEU A 109 -11.53 0.38 -20.22
C LEU A 109 -11.68 -0.50 -21.45
N PHE A 110 -12.77 -1.29 -21.56
CA PHE A 110 -12.97 -2.20 -22.68
C PHE A 110 -13.14 -1.46 -24.01
N TRP A 111 -13.77 -0.29 -23.98
CA TRP A 111 -13.87 0.61 -25.14
C TRP A 111 -12.57 1.36 -25.42
N GLY A 112 -11.68 1.45 -24.43
CA GLY A 112 -10.39 2.11 -24.50
C GLY A 112 -9.24 1.27 -25.06
N LEU A 113 -9.34 -0.07 -24.97
CA LEU A 113 -8.27 -0.98 -25.41
C LEU A 113 -7.94 -0.81 -26.90
N ARG A 114 -8.95 -0.71 -27.78
CA ARG A 114 -8.74 -0.56 -29.22
C ARG A 114 -8.15 0.81 -29.60
N PRO A 115 -8.65 1.95 -29.10
CA PRO A 115 -7.99 3.24 -29.27
C PRO A 115 -6.56 3.26 -28.72
N ALA A 116 -6.34 2.71 -27.53
CA ALA A 116 -5.03 2.63 -26.91
C ALA A 116 -4.04 1.82 -27.77
N TRP A 117 -4.47 0.68 -28.32
CA TRP A 117 -3.66 -0.13 -29.24
C TRP A 117 -3.21 0.65 -30.49
N ARG A 118 -4.05 1.58 -30.96
CA ARG A 118 -3.77 2.38 -32.17
C ARG A 118 -2.93 3.61 -31.89
N GLN A 119 -3.07 4.21 -30.70
CA GLN A 119 -2.46 5.50 -30.36
C GLN A 119 -1.19 5.37 -29.54
N LEU A 120 -1.08 4.33 -28.69
CA LEU A 120 0.10 4.10 -27.87
C LEU A 120 1.18 3.34 -28.65
N PRO A 121 2.47 3.62 -28.39
CA PRO A 121 3.54 2.74 -28.82
C PRO A 121 3.29 1.30 -28.36
N ARG A 122 3.43 0.32 -29.27
CA ARG A 122 3.11 -1.09 -28.99
C ARG A 122 3.80 -1.63 -27.73
N LEU A 123 5.06 -1.25 -27.52
CA LEU A 123 5.82 -1.65 -26.33
C LEU A 123 5.16 -1.15 -25.03
N TYR A 124 4.68 0.10 -25.00
CA TYR A 124 4.03 0.65 -23.82
C TYR A 124 2.66 0.03 -23.57
N PHE A 125 1.89 -0.22 -24.63
CA PHE A 125 0.63 -0.95 -24.51
C PHE A 125 0.85 -2.32 -23.86
N TRP A 126 1.80 -3.12 -24.40
CA TRP A 126 2.08 -4.45 -23.87
C TRP A 126 2.65 -4.43 -22.46
N LEU A 127 3.53 -3.49 -22.15
CA LEU A 127 4.06 -3.33 -20.79
C LEU A 127 2.95 -3.06 -19.78
N ILE A 128 2.05 -2.12 -20.06
CA ILE A 128 0.95 -1.75 -19.17
C ILE A 128 -0.03 -2.92 -19.03
N ALA A 129 -0.41 -3.53 -20.15
CA ALA A 129 -1.34 -4.67 -20.15
C ALA A 129 -0.76 -5.87 -19.39
N ALA A 130 0.53 -6.20 -19.60
CA ALA A 130 1.20 -7.30 -18.92
C ALA A 130 1.35 -7.03 -17.41
N LEU A 131 1.66 -5.79 -17.01
CA LEU A 131 1.72 -5.40 -15.60
C LEU A 131 0.35 -5.55 -14.94
N CYS A 132 -0.72 -5.03 -15.55
CA CYS A 132 -2.07 -5.13 -14.98
C CYS A 132 -2.53 -6.59 -14.91
N LEU A 133 -2.30 -7.37 -15.97
CA LEU A 133 -2.68 -8.79 -16.03
C LEU A 133 -1.91 -9.63 -15.01
N GLY A 134 -0.59 -9.48 -14.96
CA GLY A 134 0.25 -10.22 -14.02
C GLY A 134 -0.08 -9.88 -12.57
N TYR A 135 -0.30 -8.59 -12.27
CA TYR A 135 -0.67 -8.14 -10.93
C TYR A 135 -2.05 -8.66 -10.51
N TRP A 136 -3.05 -8.59 -11.39
CA TRP A 136 -4.39 -9.14 -11.14
C TRP A 136 -4.36 -10.66 -10.91
N LEU A 137 -3.63 -11.42 -11.72
CA LEU A 137 -3.51 -12.87 -11.57
C LEU A 137 -2.74 -13.24 -10.30
N PHE A 138 -1.68 -12.50 -9.96
CA PHE A 138 -0.92 -12.71 -8.73
C PHE A 138 -1.77 -12.53 -7.47
N TYR A 139 -2.55 -11.45 -7.39
CA TYR A 139 -3.45 -11.28 -6.25
C TYR A 139 -4.67 -12.18 -6.31
N GLY A 140 -5.09 -12.61 -7.51
CA GLY A 140 -6.13 -13.62 -7.68
C GLY A 140 -5.72 -15.01 -7.22
N SER A 141 -4.42 -15.36 -7.27
CA SER A 141 -3.90 -16.63 -6.76
C SER A 141 -3.58 -16.61 -5.26
N TRP A 142 -3.43 -15.44 -4.63
CA TRP A 142 -3.07 -15.37 -3.22
C TRP A 142 -4.19 -15.96 -2.31
N PHE A 143 -3.83 -16.71 -1.28
CA PHE A 143 -4.81 -17.43 -0.43
C PHE A 143 -5.87 -16.51 0.19
N ALA A 144 -5.49 -15.27 0.51
CA ALA A 144 -6.36 -14.25 1.07
C ALA A 144 -6.75 -13.16 0.04
N TRP A 145 -6.88 -13.54 -1.24
CA TRP A 145 -7.26 -12.64 -2.35
C TRP A 145 -8.50 -11.79 -2.06
N GLY A 146 -9.46 -12.34 -1.32
CA GLY A 146 -10.70 -11.65 -0.95
C GLY A 146 -10.43 -10.42 -0.09
N GLY A 147 -9.27 -10.33 0.54
CA GLY A 147 -8.94 -9.29 1.50
C GLY A 147 -9.76 -9.49 2.77
N ALA A 148 -9.09 -9.39 3.92
CA ALA A 148 -9.77 -9.24 5.20
C ALA A 148 -10.46 -7.85 5.27
N TRP A 149 -10.84 -7.40 6.45
CA TRP A 149 -11.38 -6.08 6.80
C TRP A 149 -10.99 -4.94 5.82
N GLY A 150 -11.93 -4.47 5.00
CA GLY A 150 -11.71 -3.32 4.11
C GLY A 150 -12.73 -3.18 2.98
N TRP A 151 -12.78 -2.00 2.37
CA TRP A 151 -13.71 -1.67 1.27
C TRP A 151 -13.16 -2.06 -0.11
N GLY A 152 -13.95 -2.82 -0.90
CA GLY A 152 -13.63 -3.16 -2.30
C GLY A 152 -12.37 -4.04 -2.50
N PRO A 153 -11.87 -4.17 -3.75
CA PRO A 153 -10.65 -4.93 -4.08
C PRO A 153 -9.39 -4.11 -3.80
N ARG A 154 -9.07 -3.88 -2.53
CA ARG A 154 -7.91 -3.05 -2.12
C ARG A 154 -6.58 -3.43 -2.79
N PHE A 155 -6.42 -4.70 -3.16
CA PHE A 155 -5.22 -5.16 -3.84
C PHE A 155 -5.08 -4.54 -5.22
N LEU A 156 -6.16 -4.30 -5.97
CA LEU A 156 -6.07 -3.74 -7.32
C LEU A 156 -5.86 -2.21 -7.35
N LEU A 157 -5.83 -1.54 -6.19
CA LEU A 157 -5.61 -0.08 -6.11
C LEU A 157 -4.35 0.40 -6.84
N PRO A 158 -3.17 -0.26 -6.72
CA PRO A 158 -1.95 0.21 -7.35
C PRO A 158 -1.97 0.18 -8.88
N ILE A 159 -2.81 -0.66 -9.48
CA ILE A 159 -2.94 -0.74 -10.95
C ILE A 159 -4.05 0.17 -11.50
N LEU A 160 -4.88 0.80 -10.66
CA LEU A 160 -5.94 1.70 -11.12
C LEU A 160 -5.45 2.83 -12.03
N PRO A 161 -4.34 3.55 -11.73
CA PRO A 161 -3.87 4.62 -12.61
C PRO A 161 -3.50 4.11 -14.01
N LEU A 162 -3.00 2.88 -14.10
CA LEU A 162 -2.68 2.23 -15.36
C LEU A 162 -3.94 1.83 -16.14
N LEU A 163 -4.97 1.31 -15.46
CA LEU A 163 -6.26 1.00 -16.07
C LEU A 163 -7.00 2.26 -16.55
N LEU A 164 -6.90 3.35 -15.79
CA LEU A 164 -7.48 4.65 -16.14
C LEU A 164 -6.89 5.24 -17.42
N LEU A 165 -5.67 4.84 -17.83
CA LEU A 165 -5.13 5.22 -19.13
C LEU A 165 -6.03 4.69 -20.27
N PHE A 166 -6.49 3.44 -20.17
CA PHE A 166 -7.42 2.89 -21.17
C PHE A 166 -8.77 3.62 -21.12
N VAL A 167 -9.28 3.94 -19.93
CA VAL A 167 -10.50 4.76 -19.80
C VAL A 167 -10.33 6.13 -20.47
N ALA A 168 -9.18 6.78 -20.29
CA ALA A 168 -8.89 8.06 -20.93
C ALA A 168 -8.83 7.97 -22.47
N GLU A 169 -8.28 6.88 -22.99
CA GLU A 169 -8.26 6.59 -24.43
C GLU A 169 -9.67 6.33 -25.00
N ALA A 170 -10.58 5.72 -24.22
CA ALA A 170 -11.98 5.55 -24.60
C ALA A 170 -12.68 6.90 -24.77
N ILE A 171 -12.49 7.80 -23.81
CA ILE A 171 -13.07 9.16 -23.82
C ILE A 171 -12.48 9.98 -24.99
N SER A 172 -11.17 9.91 -25.16
CA SER A 172 -10.45 10.66 -26.21
C SER A 172 -10.86 10.22 -27.62
N ALA A 173 -11.09 8.92 -27.83
CA ALA A 173 -11.59 8.40 -29.10
C ALA A 173 -13.00 8.92 -29.42
N GLY A 174 -13.86 9.01 -28.39
CA GLY A 174 -15.20 9.61 -28.51
C GLY A 174 -15.15 11.06 -28.98
N GLU A 175 -14.17 11.85 -28.53
CA GLU A 175 -13.98 13.25 -28.96
C GLU A 175 -13.40 13.41 -30.37
N GLN A 176 -12.55 12.48 -30.82
CA GLN A 176 -11.87 12.56 -32.12
C GLN A 176 -12.76 12.10 -33.28
N GLY A 177 -13.62 11.09 -33.06
CA GLY A 177 -14.58 10.61 -34.06
C GLY A 177 -15.54 11.69 -34.57
N THR A 178 -15.86 12.67 -33.72
CA THR A 178 -16.76 13.80 -34.03
C THR A 178 -16.09 14.91 -34.86
N ARG A 179 -14.75 14.99 -34.88
CA ARG A 179 -14.02 16.04 -35.60
C ARG A 179 -13.63 15.69 -37.04
N SER A 180 -13.67 14.40 -37.40
CA SER A 180 -13.10 13.91 -38.67
C SER A 180 -14.14 13.45 -39.69
N GLY A 181 -15.44 13.47 -39.37
CA GLY A 181 -16.51 13.05 -40.28
C GLY A 181 -17.57 14.13 -40.45
N GLY A 182 -17.80 14.60 -41.68
CA GLY A 182 -18.86 15.54 -42.07
C GLY A 182 -20.28 14.94 -42.03
N ALA A 183 -20.58 14.12 -41.03
CA ALA A 183 -21.92 13.59 -40.74
C ALA A 183 -22.39 14.20 -39.41
N GLU A 184 -22.76 15.49 -39.47
CA GLU A 184 -23.00 16.35 -38.30
C GLU A 184 -24.16 15.88 -37.39
N GLU A 185 -25.18 15.20 -37.91
CA GLU A 185 -26.33 14.78 -37.10
C GLU A 185 -26.10 13.48 -36.32
N GLN A 186 -25.61 12.41 -36.97
CA GLN A 186 -25.41 11.10 -36.32
C GLN A 186 -24.16 11.05 -35.41
N GLY A 187 -23.16 11.88 -35.67
CA GLY A 187 -21.96 11.99 -34.83
C GLY A 187 -22.22 12.71 -33.50
N SER A 188 -23.15 13.66 -33.49
CA SER A 188 -23.50 14.45 -32.32
C SER A 188 -24.23 13.62 -31.26
N GLU A 189 -25.21 12.79 -31.65
CA GLU A 189 -25.96 11.95 -30.71
C GLU A 189 -25.08 10.91 -30.01
N LYS A 190 -24.22 10.21 -30.76
CA LYS A 190 -23.28 9.21 -30.20
C LYS A 190 -22.28 9.84 -29.22
N PHE A 191 -21.86 11.06 -29.50
CA PHE A 191 -20.96 11.82 -28.62
C PHE A 191 -21.65 12.22 -27.31
N HIS A 192 -22.87 12.74 -27.38
CA HIS A 192 -23.66 13.07 -26.18
C HIS A 192 -23.93 11.82 -25.32
N ALA A 193 -24.31 10.71 -25.95
CA ALA A 193 -24.51 9.44 -25.24
C ALA A 193 -23.25 8.95 -24.53
N SER A 194 -22.07 9.05 -25.15
CA SER A 194 -20.81 8.65 -24.50
C SER A 194 -20.45 9.53 -23.29
N ARG A 195 -20.73 10.84 -23.34
CA ARG A 195 -20.48 11.75 -22.23
C ARG A 195 -21.44 11.51 -21.08
N ILE A 196 -22.73 11.31 -21.40
CA ILE A 196 -23.74 10.94 -20.39
C ILE A 196 -23.33 9.63 -19.71
N THR A 197 -22.97 8.62 -20.48
CA THR A 197 -22.50 7.33 -19.94
C THR A 197 -21.30 7.51 -19.01
N PHE A 198 -20.31 8.32 -19.41
CA PHE A 198 -19.16 8.63 -18.57
C PHE A 198 -19.58 9.28 -17.24
N TYR A 199 -20.40 10.34 -17.28
CA TYR A 199 -20.83 11.03 -16.06
C TYR A 199 -21.69 10.14 -15.16
N VAL A 200 -22.58 9.32 -15.73
CA VAL A 200 -23.38 8.35 -14.98
C VAL A 200 -22.49 7.33 -14.25
N LEU A 201 -21.54 6.72 -14.97
CA LEU A 201 -20.63 5.74 -14.37
C LEU A 201 -19.68 6.39 -13.34
N LEU A 202 -19.23 7.61 -13.59
CA LEU A 202 -18.42 8.39 -12.65
C LEU A 202 -19.20 8.67 -11.36
N THR A 203 -20.41 9.22 -11.47
CA THR A 203 -21.27 9.51 -10.32
C THR A 203 -21.60 8.25 -9.54
N LEU A 204 -21.93 7.15 -10.23
CA LEU A 204 -22.18 5.87 -9.58
C LEU A 204 -20.95 5.35 -8.82
N SER A 205 -19.76 5.41 -9.44
CA SER A 205 -18.51 5.01 -8.79
C SER A 205 -18.23 5.88 -7.56
N LEU A 206 -18.41 7.19 -7.66
CA LEU A 206 -18.21 8.11 -6.55
C LEU A 206 -19.21 7.86 -5.41
N ALA A 207 -20.49 7.63 -5.73
CA ALA A 207 -21.51 7.34 -4.73
C ALA A 207 -21.20 6.05 -3.97
N ILE A 208 -20.80 4.98 -4.67
CA ILE A 208 -20.42 3.71 -4.03
C ILE A 208 -19.20 3.93 -3.12
N ASN A 209 -18.14 4.57 -3.60
CA ASN A 209 -16.93 4.79 -2.79
C ASN A 209 -17.16 5.75 -1.62
N LEU A 210 -18.10 6.69 -1.74
CA LEU A 210 -18.48 7.57 -0.65
C LEU A 210 -19.07 6.79 0.53
N LEU A 211 -19.87 5.74 0.28
CA LEU A 211 -20.41 4.88 1.34
C LEU A 211 -19.32 4.13 2.11
N GLY A 212 -18.24 3.76 1.44
CA GLY A 212 -17.07 3.15 2.08
C GLY A 212 -16.24 4.12 2.92
N ILE A 213 -16.46 5.43 2.78
CA ILE A 213 -15.79 6.48 3.57
C ILE A 213 -16.68 6.95 4.73
N LEU A 214 -18.00 7.01 4.52
CA LEU A 214 -18.94 7.57 5.50
C LEU A 214 -19.23 6.63 6.68
N VAL A 215 -19.05 5.32 6.48
CA VAL A 215 -19.44 4.29 7.43
C VAL A 215 -18.26 3.35 7.67
N ASP A 216 -17.99 3.02 8.93
CA ASP A 216 -17.00 1.99 9.26
C ASP A 216 -17.41 0.65 8.66
N PHE A 217 -16.52 0.05 7.88
CA PHE A 217 -16.71 -1.28 7.32
C PHE A 217 -16.87 -2.36 8.41
N ASN A 218 -16.30 -2.15 9.60
CA ASN A 218 -16.43 -3.11 10.69
C ASN A 218 -17.87 -3.19 11.21
N GLU A 219 -18.65 -2.12 11.14
CA GLU A 219 -20.07 -2.15 11.54
C GLU A 219 -20.88 -3.12 10.71
N HIS A 220 -20.64 -3.16 9.39
CA HIS A 220 -21.25 -4.15 8.51
C HIS A 220 -20.88 -5.58 8.94
N PHE A 221 -19.60 -5.79 9.26
CA PHE A 221 -19.11 -7.11 9.70
C PHE A 221 -19.70 -7.53 11.05
N LEU A 222 -19.77 -6.62 12.02
CA LEU A 222 -20.34 -6.87 13.35
C LEU A 222 -21.81 -7.30 13.25
N ARG A 223 -22.58 -6.68 12.35
CA ARG A 223 -24.00 -7.01 12.12
C ARG A 223 -24.23 -8.37 11.49
N LEU A 224 -23.27 -8.86 10.70
CA LEU A 224 -23.32 -10.21 10.16
C LEU A 224 -23.15 -11.26 11.26
N GLY A 225 -22.53 -10.91 12.40
CA GLY A 225 -22.36 -11.78 13.58
C GLY A 225 -21.44 -12.99 13.35
N THR A 226 -21.11 -13.30 12.10
CA THR A 226 -20.24 -14.39 11.66
C THR A 226 -19.43 -13.93 10.46
N ASN A 227 -18.34 -14.65 10.15
CA ASN A 227 -17.53 -14.40 8.96
C ASN A 227 -18.21 -15.01 7.72
N ASP A 228 -19.51 -14.73 7.54
CA ASP A 228 -20.27 -15.13 6.36
C ASP A 228 -19.55 -14.61 5.12
N ASN A 229 -19.36 -15.47 4.13
CA ASN A 229 -18.59 -15.17 2.92
C ASN A 229 -19.35 -14.16 2.03
N PHE A 230 -19.36 -12.89 2.44
CA PHE A 230 -19.99 -11.77 1.76
C PHE A 230 -19.40 -11.52 0.37
N VAL A 231 -18.23 -12.07 0.10
CA VAL A 231 -17.50 -11.87 -1.16
C VAL A 231 -18.40 -12.22 -2.34
N PHE A 232 -19.09 -13.37 -2.30
CA PHE A 232 -19.99 -13.81 -3.39
C PHE A 232 -21.48 -13.76 -3.05
N ASN A 233 -21.86 -13.15 -1.93
CA ASN A 233 -23.25 -13.11 -1.47
C ASN A 233 -23.88 -11.74 -1.71
N TRP A 234 -24.82 -11.68 -2.65
CA TRP A 234 -25.58 -10.46 -2.97
C TRP A 234 -26.57 -10.04 -1.88
N ALA A 235 -27.00 -10.96 -1.01
CA ALA A 235 -27.92 -10.63 0.08
C ALA A 235 -27.28 -9.70 1.13
N VAL A 236 -25.94 -9.73 1.22
CA VAL A 236 -25.14 -8.93 2.16
C VAL A 236 -24.25 -7.93 1.42
N PHE A 237 -24.74 -7.43 0.28
CA PHE A 237 -24.01 -6.53 -0.61
C PHE A 237 -23.56 -5.25 0.14
N PRO A 238 -22.24 -5.02 0.33
CA PRO A 238 -21.77 -4.00 1.27
C PRO A 238 -22.23 -2.56 0.98
N PRO A 239 -22.30 -2.08 -0.28
CA PRO A 239 -22.88 -0.76 -0.57
C PRO A 239 -24.32 -0.58 -0.09
N LEU A 240 -25.18 -1.59 -0.22
CA LEU A 240 -26.54 -1.49 0.30
C LEU A 240 -26.57 -1.54 1.83
N ALA A 241 -25.75 -2.39 2.44
CA ALA A 241 -25.65 -2.46 3.89
C ALA A 241 -25.10 -1.18 4.51
N HIS A 242 -24.06 -0.58 3.93
CA HIS A 242 -23.51 0.72 4.36
C HIS A 242 -24.54 1.84 4.18
N TRP A 243 -25.35 1.79 3.13
CA TRP A 243 -26.45 2.75 2.98
C TRP A 243 -27.49 2.61 4.11
N GLN A 244 -27.85 1.39 4.51
CA GLN A 244 -28.75 1.15 5.64
C GLN A 244 -28.15 1.63 6.96
N ILE A 245 -26.88 1.32 7.22
CA ILE A 245 -26.13 1.79 8.40
C ILE A 245 -26.11 3.33 8.45
N LEU A 246 -25.86 3.97 7.31
CA LEU A 246 -25.89 5.43 7.19
C LEU A 246 -27.27 6.01 7.48
N GLN A 247 -28.36 5.35 7.03
CA GLN A 247 -29.74 5.76 7.33
C GLN A 247 -30.08 5.68 8.82
N GLU A 248 -29.41 4.81 9.57
CA GLU A 248 -29.53 4.72 11.03
C GLU A 248 -28.73 5.80 11.77
N GLY A 249 -27.98 6.64 11.04
CA GLY A 249 -27.23 7.77 11.60
C GLY A 249 -25.82 7.42 12.08
N LEU A 250 -25.35 6.19 11.82
CA LEU A 250 -23.97 5.80 12.13
C LEU A 250 -23.03 6.33 11.04
N VAL A 251 -22.29 7.37 11.39
CA VAL A 251 -21.27 7.99 10.56
C VAL A 251 -19.94 7.88 11.28
N ASP A 252 -18.93 7.33 10.60
CA ASP A 252 -17.58 7.25 11.12
C ASP A 252 -16.62 8.01 10.21
N LEU A 253 -16.45 9.29 10.50
CA LEU A 253 -15.48 10.13 9.82
C LEU A 253 -14.36 10.46 10.79
N ILE A 254 -13.11 10.16 10.42
CA ILE A 254 -11.94 10.40 11.28
C ILE A 254 -11.79 11.85 11.77
N TRP A 255 -12.38 12.81 11.06
CA TRP A 255 -12.40 14.23 11.43
C TRP A 255 -13.69 14.70 12.12
N LEU A 256 -14.62 13.79 12.45
CA LEU A 256 -15.86 14.09 13.14
C LEU A 256 -15.91 13.25 14.42
N GLN A 257 -15.85 13.90 15.58
CA GLN A 257 -15.82 13.22 16.87
C GLN A 257 -17.00 13.64 17.74
N SER A 258 -17.51 12.70 18.54
CA SER A 258 -18.46 13.00 19.59
C SER A 258 -17.76 13.73 20.74
N THR A 259 -18.30 14.86 21.14
CA THR A 259 -17.87 15.64 22.30
C THR A 259 -19.04 15.76 23.27
N GLY A 260 -18.79 16.14 24.53
CA GLY A 260 -19.85 16.35 25.53
C GLY A 260 -20.91 17.40 25.14
N LEU A 261 -20.68 18.17 24.07
CA LEU A 261 -21.60 19.19 23.52
C LEU A 261 -22.22 18.78 22.16
N GLY A 262 -21.99 17.54 21.71
CA GLY A 262 -22.44 17.03 20.41
C GLY A 262 -21.28 16.72 19.45
N LEU A 263 -21.55 16.67 18.15
CA LEU A 263 -20.53 16.37 17.14
C LEU A 263 -19.63 17.58 16.87
N ALA A 264 -18.31 17.40 16.97
CA ALA A 264 -17.31 18.41 16.67
C ALA A 264 -16.37 17.97 15.55
N ILE A 265 -15.96 18.92 14.71
CA ILE A 265 -14.98 18.68 13.65
C ILE A 265 -13.56 18.82 14.21
N VAL A 266 -12.74 17.79 14.00
CA VAL A 266 -11.32 17.78 14.35
C VAL A 266 -10.52 18.47 13.24
N TRP A 267 -10.49 19.80 13.27
CA TRP A 267 -9.78 20.63 12.28
C TRP A 267 -8.31 20.26 12.06
N PRO A 268 -7.52 19.89 13.09
CA PRO A 268 -6.13 19.47 12.88
C PRO A 268 -5.96 18.23 11.98
N VAL A 269 -7.00 17.38 11.89
CA VAL A 269 -7.01 16.20 11.01
C VAL A 269 -7.50 16.58 9.60
N LEU A 270 -8.57 17.36 9.52
CA LEU A 270 -9.21 17.72 8.24
C LEU A 270 -8.40 18.75 7.43
N LEU A 271 -7.85 19.77 8.09
CA LEU A 271 -7.24 20.92 7.43
C LEU A 271 -6.00 20.53 6.60
N PRO A 272 -5.07 19.69 7.09
CA PRO A 272 -3.95 19.21 6.27
C PRO A 272 -4.40 18.44 5.03
N ALA A 273 -5.40 17.56 5.15
CA ALA A 273 -5.94 16.80 4.03
C ALA A 273 -6.59 17.71 2.98
N LEU A 274 -7.40 18.68 3.41
CA LEU A 274 -7.99 19.70 2.54
C LEU A 274 -6.92 20.56 1.86
N ALA A 275 -5.89 20.99 2.59
CA ALA A 275 -4.79 21.78 2.05
C ALA A 275 -4.04 21.00 0.95
N LEU A 276 -3.71 19.73 1.19
CA LEU A 276 -3.09 18.86 0.19
C LEU A 276 -3.98 18.67 -1.04
N PHE A 277 -5.28 18.46 -0.84
CA PHE A 277 -6.23 18.33 -1.94
C PHE A 277 -6.32 19.60 -2.80
N VAL A 278 -6.40 20.78 -2.16
CA VAL A 278 -6.43 22.08 -2.85
C VAL A 278 -5.13 22.33 -3.60
N LEU A 279 -3.97 22.08 -2.97
CA LEU A 279 -2.66 22.24 -3.60
C LEU A 279 -2.47 21.30 -4.79
N ALA A 280 -2.88 20.04 -4.66
CA ALA A 280 -2.85 19.07 -5.75
C ALA A 280 -3.76 19.50 -6.90
N THR A 281 -4.95 20.01 -6.60
CA THR A 281 -5.90 20.53 -7.60
C THR A 281 -5.35 21.75 -8.33
N ILE A 282 -4.76 22.71 -7.60
CA ILE A 282 -4.11 23.89 -8.18
C ILE A 282 -2.96 23.44 -9.10
N ASN A 283 -2.11 22.52 -8.64
CA ASN A 283 -0.99 22.01 -9.44
C ASN A 283 -1.49 21.30 -10.72
N LEU A 284 -2.54 20.50 -10.62
CA LEU A 284 -3.18 19.85 -11.77
C LEU A 284 -3.70 20.88 -12.78
N ILE A 285 -4.38 21.93 -12.32
CA ILE A 285 -4.90 23.01 -13.18
C ILE A 285 -3.75 23.76 -13.86
N ILE A 286 -2.69 24.13 -13.12
CA ILE A 286 -1.52 24.82 -13.67
C ILE A 286 -0.83 23.95 -14.74
N THR A 287 -0.61 22.67 -14.43
CA THR A 287 0.02 21.71 -15.34
C THR A 287 -0.81 21.53 -16.60
N TYR A 288 -2.14 21.37 -16.47
CA TYR A 288 -3.06 21.24 -17.60
C TYR A 288 -3.06 22.49 -18.49
N ARG A 289 -3.14 23.69 -17.89
CA ARG A 289 -3.08 24.96 -18.63
C ARG A 289 -1.74 25.10 -19.38
N GLY A 290 -0.64 24.77 -18.72
CA GLY A 290 0.69 24.79 -19.33
C GLY A 290 0.82 23.86 -20.53
N GLN A 291 0.33 22.62 -20.41
CA GLN A 291 0.31 21.67 -21.53
C GLN A 291 -0.58 22.15 -22.69
N LYS A 292 -1.75 22.73 -22.39
CA LYS A 292 -2.66 23.28 -23.39
C LYS A 292 -2.00 24.42 -24.18
N GLU A 293 -1.28 25.31 -23.51
CA GLU A 293 -0.57 26.41 -24.16
C GLU A 293 0.54 25.91 -25.09
N ILE A 294 1.35 24.95 -24.64
CA ILE A 294 2.39 24.30 -25.47
C ILE A 294 1.76 23.63 -26.69
N ARG A 295 0.63 22.93 -26.51
CA ARG A 295 -0.09 22.25 -27.61
C ARG A 295 -0.65 23.25 -28.64
N ASN A 296 -1.19 24.37 -28.18
CA ASN A 296 -1.74 25.41 -29.05
C ASN A 296 -0.62 26.10 -29.85
N LYS A 297 0.51 26.44 -29.22
CA LYS A 297 1.68 27.04 -29.91
C LYS A 297 2.33 26.09 -30.94
N LYS A 298 2.28 24.77 -30.72
CA LYS A 298 2.72 23.77 -31.72
C LYS A 298 1.83 23.69 -32.97
N LYS A 299 0.58 24.16 -32.89
CA LYS A 299 -0.36 24.19 -34.03
C LYS A 299 -0.21 25.44 -34.91
N GLU A 300 0.38 26.51 -34.39
CA GLU A 300 0.73 27.69 -35.18
C GLU A 300 1.93 27.37 -36.09
N LYS A 301 1.87 27.77 -37.38
CA LYS A 301 2.88 27.41 -38.41
C LYS A 301 4.30 27.83 -37.99
N PRO A 302 5.35 27.07 -38.38
CA PRO A 302 6.73 27.36 -38.01
C PRO A 302 7.30 28.48 -38.87
N THR A 303 6.88 29.72 -38.65
CA THR A 303 7.54 30.92 -39.21
C THR A 303 8.39 31.58 -38.13
N LEU A 304 9.72 31.41 -38.24
CA LEU A 304 10.79 32.22 -37.60
C LEU A 304 10.74 32.47 -36.06
N GLN A 305 9.85 31.82 -35.29
CA GLN A 305 9.71 32.01 -33.84
C GLN A 305 10.32 30.89 -32.97
N THR A 306 11.22 30.08 -33.51
CA THR A 306 11.84 28.95 -32.78
C THR A 306 12.65 29.38 -31.55
N SER A 307 13.17 30.62 -31.49
CA SER A 307 13.96 31.11 -30.35
C SER A 307 13.11 31.72 -29.21
N ARG A 308 11.95 32.33 -29.51
CA ARG A 308 11.05 32.88 -28.47
C ARG A 308 10.23 31.78 -27.79
N ILE A 309 9.85 30.74 -28.51
CA ILE A 309 9.11 29.59 -27.97
C ILE A 309 9.97 28.81 -26.96
N THR A 310 11.25 28.58 -27.27
CA THR A 310 12.17 27.89 -26.36
C THR A 310 12.45 28.70 -25.09
N HIS A 311 12.54 30.03 -25.18
CA HIS A 311 12.84 30.89 -24.04
C HIS A 311 11.65 31.09 -23.06
N HIS A 312 10.41 31.11 -23.57
CA HIS A 312 9.21 31.14 -22.72
C HIS A 312 8.88 29.75 -22.14
N ALA A 313 9.02 28.68 -22.93
CA ALA A 313 8.86 27.33 -22.44
C ALA A 313 9.90 27.01 -21.35
N SER A 314 11.15 27.44 -21.51
CA SER A 314 12.19 27.24 -20.49
C SER A 314 11.92 28.02 -19.21
N ARG A 315 11.42 29.26 -19.29
CA ARG A 315 10.99 30.04 -18.10
C ARG A 315 9.79 29.40 -17.40
N PHE A 316 8.78 28.95 -18.15
CA PHE A 316 7.64 28.23 -17.57
C PHE A 316 8.07 26.92 -16.92
N ILE A 317 8.94 26.13 -17.57
CA ILE A 317 9.50 24.90 -17.01
C ILE A 317 10.35 25.19 -15.76
N LEU A 318 11.13 26.28 -15.73
CA LEU A 318 11.90 26.65 -14.54
C LEU A 318 10.98 27.08 -13.38
N HIS A 319 9.95 27.87 -13.67
CA HIS A 319 8.98 28.31 -12.66
C HIS A 319 8.14 27.13 -12.15
N ALA A 320 7.72 26.24 -13.04
CA ALA A 320 7.03 25.00 -12.71
C ALA A 320 7.94 24.07 -11.91
N LYS A 321 9.24 23.95 -12.24
CA LYS A 321 10.21 23.16 -11.47
C LYS A 321 10.44 23.72 -10.06
N ARG A 322 10.62 25.04 -9.92
CA ARG A 322 10.78 25.68 -8.60
C ARG A 322 9.50 25.56 -7.77
N SER A 323 8.34 25.81 -8.36
CA SER A 323 7.05 25.66 -7.70
C SER A 323 6.79 24.21 -7.30
N SER A 324 7.12 23.25 -8.16
CA SER A 324 6.99 21.81 -7.87
C SER A 324 7.94 21.35 -6.76
N PHE A 325 9.14 21.92 -6.67
CA PHE A 325 10.08 21.60 -5.60
C PHE A 325 9.60 22.14 -4.24
N ILE A 326 9.11 23.38 -4.19
CA ILE A 326 8.51 23.94 -2.98
C ILE A 326 7.27 23.13 -2.58
N LEU A 327 6.42 22.78 -3.55
CA LEU A 327 5.23 21.96 -3.30
C LEU A 327 5.59 20.56 -2.79
N LEU A 328 6.66 19.96 -3.32
CA LEU A 328 7.17 18.67 -2.87
C LEU A 328 7.68 18.74 -1.43
N LEU A 329 8.48 19.77 -1.08
CA LEU A 329 8.95 19.98 0.29
C LEU A 329 7.79 20.23 1.25
N LEU A 330 6.80 21.02 0.85
CA LEU A 330 5.60 21.26 1.63
C LEU A 330 4.78 19.97 1.81
N THR A 331 4.66 19.16 0.76
CA THR A 331 3.97 17.86 0.82
C THR A 331 4.70 16.90 1.76
N LEU A 332 6.03 16.84 1.68
CA LEU A 332 6.87 16.07 2.61
C LEU A 332 6.68 16.55 4.06
N ALA A 333 6.73 17.86 4.29
CA ALA A 333 6.54 18.44 5.62
C ALA A 333 5.15 18.14 6.20
N LEU A 334 4.09 18.31 5.41
CA LEU A 334 2.71 17.99 5.79
C LEU A 334 2.54 16.48 6.03
N THR A 335 3.15 15.63 5.20
CA THR A 335 3.14 14.17 5.37
C THR A 335 3.85 13.78 6.67
N CYS A 336 5.03 14.34 6.95
CA CYS A 336 5.74 14.11 8.21
C CYS A 336 4.94 14.60 9.42
N LEU A 337 4.21 15.71 9.29
CA LEU A 337 3.34 16.22 10.35
C LEU A 337 2.17 15.28 10.61
N ILE A 338 1.53 14.76 9.55
CA ILE A 338 0.47 13.75 9.66
C ILE A 338 1.03 12.45 10.26
N LEU A 339 2.19 11.98 9.81
CA LEU A 339 2.85 10.78 10.35
C LEU A 339 3.20 10.97 11.83
N ARG A 340 3.67 12.16 12.23
CA ARG A 340 3.96 12.47 13.64
C ARG A 340 2.70 12.53 14.49
N GLY A 341 1.63 13.14 13.98
CA GLY A 341 0.33 13.17 14.66
C GLY A 341 -0.25 11.77 14.83
N THR A 342 -0.25 10.97 13.77
CA THR A 342 -0.75 9.58 13.76
C THR A 342 0.10 8.63 14.60
N ALA A 343 1.42 8.81 14.64
CA ALA A 343 2.31 8.04 15.52
C ALA A 343 1.98 8.24 17.01
N GLN A 344 1.36 9.37 17.37
CA GLN A 344 0.92 9.68 18.72
C GLN A 344 -0.57 9.35 18.97
N VAL A 345 -1.36 9.03 17.93
CA VAL A 345 -2.76 8.60 18.09
C VAL A 345 -2.85 7.33 18.95
N GLY A 346 -1.85 6.45 18.85
CA GLY A 346 -1.73 5.28 19.72
C GLY A 346 -1.55 5.61 21.20
N GLN A 347 -1.20 6.84 21.58
CA GLN A 347 -1.14 7.31 22.98
C GLN A 347 -2.43 8.05 23.40
N ALA A 348 -3.38 8.25 22.49
CA ALA A 348 -4.64 8.94 22.76
C ALA A 348 -5.75 8.00 23.25
N GLY A 349 -5.61 6.68 23.08
CA GLY A 349 -6.57 5.70 23.59
C GLY A 349 -6.35 5.40 25.07
N GLU A 350 -7.43 5.39 25.86
CA GLU A 350 -7.38 5.05 27.30
C GLU A 350 -6.67 3.73 27.55
N GLN A 351 -6.96 2.70 26.73
CA GLN A 351 -6.31 1.40 26.83
C GLN A 351 -4.79 1.46 26.63
N ALA A 352 -4.33 2.28 25.69
CA ALA A 352 -2.91 2.39 25.41
C ALA A 352 -2.14 3.08 26.53
N GLN A 353 -2.79 4.06 27.18
CA GLN A 353 -2.26 4.70 28.37
C GLN A 353 -2.20 3.72 29.54
N ALA A 354 -3.24 2.87 29.69
CA ALA A 354 -3.26 1.82 30.70
C ALA A 354 -2.18 0.74 30.47
N ASP A 355 -1.86 0.42 29.21
CA ASP A 355 -0.81 -0.58 28.88
C ASP A 355 0.62 -0.03 29.07
N LEU A 356 0.83 1.30 29.13
CA LEU A 356 2.16 1.91 29.18
C LEU A 356 2.99 1.51 30.42
N PRO A 357 2.43 1.45 31.65
CA PRO A 357 3.12 0.89 32.80
C PRO A 357 3.55 -0.57 32.62
N VAL A 358 2.72 -1.41 31.98
CA VAL A 358 3.06 -2.82 31.69
C VAL A 358 4.30 -2.89 30.79
N LEU A 359 4.29 -2.12 29.70
CA LEU A 359 5.39 -2.04 28.75
C LEU A 359 6.67 -1.53 29.43
N THR A 360 6.55 -0.55 30.32
CA THR A 360 7.68 -0.02 31.11
C THR A 360 8.27 -1.08 32.03
N THR A 361 7.42 -1.86 32.72
CA THR A 361 7.87 -2.96 33.57
C THR A 361 8.58 -4.04 32.76
N LEU A 362 8.04 -4.42 31.60
CA LEU A 362 8.68 -5.38 30.69
C LEU A 362 10.04 -4.86 30.21
N THR A 363 10.12 -3.62 29.72
CA THR A 363 11.37 -3.01 29.25
C THR A 363 12.47 -3.01 30.32
N ASN A 364 12.11 -2.82 31.59
CA ASN A 364 13.07 -2.76 32.69
C ASN A 364 13.43 -4.13 33.30
N SER A 365 12.56 -5.14 33.16
CA SER A 365 12.67 -6.40 33.92
C SER A 365 12.99 -7.63 33.06
N VAL A 366 12.71 -7.55 31.76
CA VAL A 366 12.95 -8.63 30.79
C VAL A 366 14.45 -8.86 30.64
N ARG A 367 14.85 -10.13 30.60
CA ARG A 367 16.23 -10.57 30.35
C ARG A 367 16.31 -11.40 29.07
N PRO A 368 17.50 -11.48 28.45
CA PRO A 368 17.73 -12.44 27.36
C PRO A 368 17.38 -13.86 27.82
N GLY A 369 16.59 -14.59 27.02
CA GLY A 369 16.10 -15.93 27.37
C GLY A 369 14.74 -15.94 28.08
N ASP A 370 14.09 -14.79 28.25
CA ASP A 370 12.68 -14.74 28.62
C ASP A 370 11.77 -14.90 27.39
N ALA A 371 10.53 -15.36 27.61
CA ALA A 371 9.45 -15.29 26.63
C ALA A 371 8.21 -14.60 27.22
N LEU A 372 7.34 -14.06 26.36
CA LEU A 372 6.09 -13.42 26.73
C LEU A 372 4.90 -14.17 26.12
N LEU A 373 3.93 -14.51 26.95
CA LEU A 373 2.65 -15.10 26.59
C LEU A 373 1.54 -14.07 26.79
N VAL A 374 0.70 -13.87 25.78
CA VAL A 374 -0.40 -12.91 25.81
C VAL A 374 -1.70 -13.60 25.36
N PRO A 375 -2.40 -14.30 26.27
CA PRO A 375 -3.75 -14.77 26.00
C PRO A 375 -4.72 -13.58 25.97
N MET A 376 -5.60 -13.54 24.97
CA MET A 376 -6.57 -12.46 24.80
C MET A 376 -8.00 -12.99 24.74
N PRO A 377 -9.00 -12.20 25.19
CA PRO A 377 -10.41 -12.56 25.07
C PRO A 377 -10.86 -12.52 23.59
N PRO A 378 -12.12 -12.93 23.29
CA PRO A 378 -12.65 -12.85 21.95
C PRO A 378 -12.50 -11.42 21.42
N PHE A 379 -12.05 -11.28 20.18
CA PHE A 379 -11.87 -9.99 19.50
C PHE A 379 -10.70 -9.11 19.94
N GLY A 380 -9.78 -9.61 20.78
CA GLY A 380 -8.51 -8.93 21.02
C GLY A 380 -7.69 -8.75 19.74
N ASP A 381 -7.14 -7.55 19.54
CA ASP A 381 -6.25 -7.25 18.41
C ASP A 381 -4.80 -7.61 18.75
N VAL A 382 -4.36 -8.77 18.25
CA VAL A 382 -2.98 -9.24 18.38
C VAL A 382 -1.99 -8.24 17.76
N GLN A 383 -2.37 -7.57 16.67
CA GLN A 383 -1.49 -6.63 15.97
C GLN A 383 -1.26 -5.37 16.81
N GLU A 384 -2.27 -4.91 17.55
CA GLU A 384 -2.17 -3.76 18.44
C GLU A 384 -1.07 -3.97 19.50
N ILE A 385 -1.15 -5.05 20.28
CA ILE A 385 -0.21 -5.31 21.39
C ILE A 385 1.20 -5.64 20.87
N THR A 386 1.31 -6.43 19.80
CA THR A 386 2.61 -6.77 19.21
C THR A 386 3.31 -5.55 18.62
N THR A 387 2.57 -4.63 17.97
CA THR A 387 3.14 -3.37 17.47
C THR A 387 3.64 -2.50 18.63
N ARG A 388 2.90 -2.42 19.73
CA ARG A 388 3.33 -1.69 20.93
C ARG A 388 4.59 -2.29 21.53
N LEU A 389 4.64 -3.60 21.74
CA LEU A 389 5.82 -4.29 22.22
C LEU A 389 7.04 -4.01 21.33
N MET A 390 6.88 -4.05 20.00
CA MET A 390 7.96 -3.69 19.06
C MET A 390 8.44 -2.25 19.18
N SER A 391 7.56 -1.31 19.55
CA SER A 391 7.91 0.10 19.67
C SER A 391 8.53 0.49 21.03
N TYR A 392 8.24 -0.25 22.10
CA TYR A 392 8.68 0.10 23.47
C TYR A 392 9.78 -0.82 24.04
N LEU A 393 9.92 -2.05 23.54
CA LEU A 393 10.96 -2.97 24.01
C LEU A 393 12.30 -2.67 23.33
N ASN A 394 13.33 -2.45 24.15
CA ASN A 394 14.69 -2.20 23.67
C ASN A 394 15.42 -3.49 23.22
N HIS A 395 14.86 -4.66 23.55
CA HIS A 395 15.46 -5.97 23.27
C HIS A 395 14.41 -6.92 22.68
N PRO A 396 14.83 -7.88 21.83
CA PRO A 396 13.91 -8.88 21.28
C PRO A 396 13.39 -9.78 22.41
N LEU A 397 12.07 -9.74 22.61
CA LEU A 397 11.33 -10.63 23.50
C LEU A 397 10.43 -11.54 22.64
N PRO A 398 10.73 -12.84 22.51
CA PRO A 398 9.85 -13.80 21.87
C PRO A 398 8.45 -13.69 22.48
N THR A 399 7.48 -13.26 21.67
CA THR A 399 6.12 -12.99 22.10
C THR A 399 5.17 -13.91 21.37
N TYR A 400 4.37 -14.66 22.14
CA TYR A 400 3.34 -15.55 21.64
C TYR A 400 1.99 -15.00 22.11
N ALA A 401 1.12 -14.68 21.17
CA ALA A 401 -0.16 -14.04 21.44
C ALA A 401 -1.27 -14.79 20.69
N TRP A 402 -2.39 -15.06 21.37
CA TRP A 402 -3.49 -15.82 20.81
C TRP A 402 -4.82 -15.45 21.48
N ILE A 403 -5.92 -15.92 20.89
CA ILE A 403 -7.26 -15.77 21.46
C ILE A 403 -7.57 -17.03 22.27
N GLU A 404 -7.99 -16.87 23.52
CA GLU A 404 -8.19 -17.96 24.49
C GLU A 404 -9.57 -18.63 24.36
N SER A 405 -10.55 -17.95 23.75
CA SER A 405 -11.96 -18.34 23.73
C SER A 405 -12.63 -18.19 22.35
N ASP A 406 -13.70 -18.92 22.13
CA ASP A 406 -14.44 -18.96 20.86
C ASP A 406 -14.90 -17.57 20.39
N PRO A 407 -15.07 -17.36 19.06
CA PRO A 407 -15.00 -18.34 17.96
C PRO A 407 -13.62 -18.47 17.30
N ARG A 408 -12.58 -17.79 17.81
CA ARG A 408 -11.23 -17.76 17.23
C ARG A 408 -10.16 -18.35 18.16
N ALA A 409 -10.57 -19.24 19.07
CA ALA A 409 -9.67 -19.84 20.04
C ALA A 409 -8.49 -20.55 19.35
N ILE A 410 -7.31 -20.48 19.97
CA ILE A 410 -6.15 -21.26 19.57
C ILE A 410 -6.50 -22.76 19.52
N GLN A 411 -6.09 -23.45 18.46
CA GLN A 411 -6.33 -24.88 18.35
C GLN A 411 -5.46 -25.63 19.39
N PRO A 412 -5.94 -26.72 20.01
CA PRO A 412 -5.17 -27.44 21.03
C PRO A 412 -3.77 -27.87 20.57
N ALA A 413 -3.63 -28.29 19.30
CA ALA A 413 -2.34 -28.67 18.73
C ALA A 413 -1.37 -27.47 18.57
N GLU A 414 -1.89 -26.31 18.17
CA GLU A 414 -1.10 -25.08 18.06
C GLU A 414 -0.65 -24.58 19.43
N ARG A 415 -1.54 -24.66 20.43
CA ARG A 415 -1.21 -24.33 21.82
C ARG A 415 -0.06 -25.19 22.35
N GLU A 416 -0.08 -26.48 22.05
CA GLU A 416 0.99 -27.38 22.47
C GLU A 416 2.32 -27.09 21.74
N HIS A 417 2.29 -26.69 20.47
CA HIS A 417 3.50 -26.24 19.78
C HIS A 417 4.09 -24.96 20.39
N VAL A 418 3.24 -23.98 20.75
CA VAL A 418 3.70 -22.77 21.47
C VAL A 418 4.35 -23.16 22.80
N TRP A 419 3.73 -24.08 23.53
CA TRP A 419 4.26 -24.56 24.80
C TRP A 419 5.62 -25.22 24.67
N GLN A 420 5.79 -26.13 23.71
CA GLN A 420 7.07 -26.78 23.43
C GLN A 420 8.15 -25.78 23.02
N ALA A 421 7.80 -24.77 22.21
CA ALA A 421 8.74 -23.72 21.81
C ALA A 421 9.19 -22.88 23.02
N VAL A 422 8.27 -22.55 23.92
CA VAL A 422 8.56 -21.78 25.14
C VAL A 422 9.42 -22.59 26.11
N GLN A 423 9.09 -23.85 26.38
CA GLN A 423 9.89 -24.72 27.26
C GLN A 423 11.29 -25.00 26.69
N GLY A 424 11.42 -25.11 25.37
CA GLY A 424 12.71 -25.38 24.72
C GLY A 424 13.65 -24.17 24.65
N GLN A 425 13.14 -22.95 24.84
CA GLN A 425 13.89 -21.71 24.56
C GLN A 425 13.95 -20.73 25.74
N ALA A 426 12.97 -20.77 26.65
CA ALA A 426 12.84 -19.81 27.73
C ALA A 426 13.15 -20.43 29.09
N GLN A 427 13.86 -19.69 29.94
CA GLN A 427 14.04 -20.05 31.36
C GLN A 427 12.99 -19.37 32.25
N ARG A 428 12.50 -18.21 31.82
CA ARG A 428 11.43 -17.47 32.50
C ARG A 428 10.38 -17.06 31.49
N VAL A 429 9.14 -17.06 31.93
CA VAL A 429 7.99 -16.73 31.09
C VAL A 429 7.19 -15.63 31.76
N TRP A 430 6.98 -14.55 31.03
CA TRP A 430 6.03 -13.52 31.37
C TRP A 430 4.67 -13.91 30.82
N LEU A 431 3.64 -13.86 31.64
CA LEU A 431 2.25 -14.01 31.24
C LEU A 431 1.56 -12.65 31.41
N PHE A 432 1.06 -12.09 30.32
CA PHE A 432 0.26 -10.87 30.34
C PHE A 432 -1.19 -11.18 30.00
N GLU A 433 -2.03 -11.20 31.03
CA GLU A 433 -3.48 -11.37 30.91
C GLU A 433 -4.13 -9.99 30.80
N ARG A 434 -4.28 -9.53 29.56
CA ARG A 434 -4.85 -8.22 29.23
C ARG A 434 -6.37 -8.23 29.45
N TRP A 435 -6.90 -7.12 29.97
CA TRP A 435 -8.30 -6.87 30.32
C TRP A 435 -8.87 -7.74 31.44
N LEU A 436 -8.00 -8.40 32.21
CA LEU A 436 -8.40 -9.13 33.41
C LEU A 436 -8.57 -8.17 34.59
N ALA A 437 -9.72 -8.21 35.27
CA ALA A 437 -9.95 -7.51 36.53
C ALA A 437 -9.61 -8.41 37.74
N GLN A 438 -9.37 -7.81 38.91
CA GLN A 438 -8.92 -8.52 40.11
C GLN A 438 -9.93 -9.57 40.64
N GLY A 439 -11.20 -9.51 40.20
CA GLY A 439 -12.23 -10.49 40.53
C GLY A 439 -12.47 -11.57 39.47
N ASP A 440 -11.81 -11.47 38.31
CA ASP A 440 -12.01 -12.40 37.21
C ASP A 440 -11.24 -13.71 37.45
N PRO A 441 -11.76 -14.87 36.94
CA PRO A 441 -11.04 -16.12 37.04
C PRO A 441 -9.75 -16.10 36.20
N PRO A 442 -8.69 -16.82 36.63
CA PRO A 442 -7.46 -16.92 35.84
C PRO A 442 -7.72 -17.57 34.48
N THR A 443 -6.97 -17.15 33.45
CA THR A 443 -7.04 -17.78 32.13
C THR A 443 -6.58 -19.24 32.18
N GLN A 444 -6.96 -20.07 31.20
CA GLN A 444 -6.49 -21.46 31.11
C GLN A 444 -4.96 -21.54 31.10
N THR A 445 -4.31 -20.56 30.46
CA THR A 445 -2.85 -20.42 30.41
C THR A 445 -2.26 -20.13 31.79
N ALA A 446 -2.88 -19.23 32.58
CA ALA A 446 -2.46 -19.00 33.97
C ALA A 446 -2.68 -20.24 34.85
N ILE A 447 -3.79 -20.96 34.69
CA ILE A 447 -4.05 -22.21 35.44
C ILE A 447 -2.91 -23.21 35.20
N ARG A 448 -2.57 -23.47 33.92
CA ARG A 448 -1.48 -24.37 33.56
C ARG A 448 -0.12 -23.91 34.10
N LEU A 449 0.20 -22.61 33.99
CA LEU A 449 1.46 -22.07 34.51
C LEU A 449 1.55 -22.14 36.04
N ASN A 450 0.44 -21.99 36.75
CA ASN A 450 0.39 -22.16 38.20
C ASN A 450 0.57 -23.62 38.63
N GLU A 451 0.28 -24.59 37.75
CA GLU A 451 0.50 -26.02 37.99
C GLU A 451 1.92 -26.47 37.61
N GLU A 452 2.47 -25.94 36.51
CA GLU A 452 3.72 -26.43 35.90
C GLU A 452 4.95 -25.54 36.15
N ALA A 453 4.78 -24.32 36.65
CA ALA A 453 5.86 -23.34 36.82
C ALA A 453 5.78 -22.59 38.17
N PHE A 454 6.88 -21.91 38.54
CA PHE A 454 6.95 -21.19 39.81
C PHE A 454 6.71 -19.69 39.61
N PRO A 455 5.64 -19.09 40.17
CA PRO A 455 5.43 -17.66 40.08
C PRO A 455 6.49 -16.90 40.91
N LEU A 456 7.20 -15.98 40.27
CA LEU A 456 8.26 -15.16 40.88
C LEU A 456 7.76 -13.76 41.26
N GLN A 457 6.90 -13.18 40.42
CA GLN A 457 6.39 -11.83 40.60
C GLN A 457 5.01 -11.72 39.96
N GLU A 458 4.07 -11.09 40.66
CA GLU A 458 2.76 -10.73 40.12
C GLU A 458 2.54 -9.23 40.31
N GLN A 459 2.04 -8.56 39.29
CA GLN A 459 1.66 -7.15 39.35
C GLN A 459 0.36 -6.90 38.58
N TRP A 460 -0.55 -6.17 39.22
CA TRP A 460 -1.79 -5.70 38.62
C TRP A 460 -1.64 -4.27 38.11
N PHE A 461 -2.17 -4.01 36.92
CA PHE A 461 -2.15 -2.70 36.27
C PHE A 461 -3.58 -2.24 36.00
N GLU A 462 -3.96 -1.14 36.65
CA GLU A 462 -5.30 -0.56 36.53
C GLU A 462 -5.64 -0.26 35.07
N GLY A 463 -6.81 -0.74 34.61
CA GLY A 463 -7.28 -0.57 33.23
C GLY A 463 -6.54 -1.40 32.18
N SER A 464 -5.51 -2.18 32.53
CA SER A 464 -4.73 -2.98 31.58
C SER A 464 -4.83 -4.47 31.82
N GLY A 465 -4.57 -4.94 33.04
CA GLY A 465 -4.67 -6.37 33.36
C GLY A 465 -3.59 -6.84 34.35
N ARG A 466 -3.30 -8.14 34.29
CA ARG A 466 -2.32 -8.80 35.18
C ARG A 466 -1.06 -9.19 34.42
N LEU A 467 0.10 -8.88 34.98
CA LEU A 467 1.40 -9.38 34.51
C LEU A 467 2.01 -10.27 35.58
N THR A 468 2.31 -11.52 35.22
CA THR A 468 2.94 -12.49 36.13
C THR A 468 4.20 -13.05 35.49
N LEU A 469 5.31 -13.07 36.23
CA LEU A 469 6.55 -13.72 35.85
C LEU A 469 6.61 -15.10 36.48
N TYR A 470 6.86 -16.11 35.66
CA TYR A 470 7.07 -17.49 36.07
C TYR A 470 8.50 -17.94 35.77
N ALA A 471 9.07 -18.76 36.65
CA ALA A 471 10.26 -19.55 36.37
C ALA A 471 9.84 -20.93 35.87
N LEU A 472 10.35 -21.34 34.71
CA LEU A 472 10.15 -22.70 34.22
C LEU A 472 11.13 -23.63 34.93
N ALA A 473 10.68 -24.84 35.26
CA ALA A 473 11.58 -25.90 35.67
C ALA A 473 12.51 -26.19 34.48
N GLY A 474 13.79 -25.84 34.59
CA GLY A 474 14.75 -26.11 33.53
C GLY A 474 14.79 -27.59 33.21
N GLN A 475 14.89 -27.95 31.93
CA GLN A 475 15.37 -29.27 31.53
C GLN A 475 16.87 -29.35 31.86
N ASP A 476 17.22 -29.36 33.14
CA ASP A 476 18.55 -29.83 33.50
C ASP A 476 18.58 -31.32 33.18
N SER A 477 19.52 -31.71 32.32
CA SER A 477 20.13 -33.02 32.39
C SER A 477 20.57 -33.22 33.83
N SER A 478 19.70 -33.83 34.65
CA SER A 478 19.96 -34.03 36.06
C SER A 478 21.28 -34.77 36.19
N ALA A 479 22.34 -34.13 36.69
CA ALA A 479 23.29 -34.88 37.47
C ALA A 479 22.46 -35.41 38.65
N PRO A 480 22.32 -36.73 38.81
CA PRO A 480 21.45 -37.28 39.83
C PRO A 480 21.91 -36.75 41.19
N THR A 481 21.03 -36.06 41.89
CA THR A 481 21.24 -35.75 43.30
C THR A 481 21.44 -37.10 44.00
N PRO A 482 22.56 -37.35 44.71
CA PRO A 482 22.74 -38.63 45.38
C PRO A 482 21.66 -38.75 46.46
N LEU A 483 20.71 -39.65 46.25
CA LEU A 483 19.81 -40.15 47.30
C LEU A 483 20.67 -40.91 48.31
N GLY A 484 21.27 -40.18 49.24
CA GLY A 484 22.19 -40.75 50.24
C GLY A 484 22.86 -39.75 51.17
N VAL A 485 22.46 -38.48 51.19
CA VAL A 485 22.96 -37.54 52.22
C VAL A 485 22.01 -37.60 53.43
N PRO A 486 22.41 -38.18 54.57
CA PRO A 486 21.56 -38.20 55.75
C PRO A 486 21.36 -36.78 56.27
N PHE A 487 20.10 -36.45 56.52
CA PHE A 487 19.64 -35.21 57.16
C PHE A 487 20.32 -35.08 58.53
N ARG A 488 21.31 -34.17 58.66
CA ARG A 488 21.78 -33.73 59.99
C ARG A 488 20.84 -32.64 60.48
N GLY A 489 19.77 -33.09 61.14
CA GLY A 489 18.96 -32.23 61.99
C GLY A 489 19.81 -31.61 63.10
N ALA A 490 19.46 -30.38 63.45
CA ALA A 490 20.12 -29.57 64.46
C ALA A 490 20.34 -30.33 65.78
N ASP A 491 21.58 -30.29 66.28
CA ASP A 491 21.91 -30.67 67.64
C ASP A 491 21.22 -29.69 68.60
N PHE A 492 20.24 -30.20 69.35
CA PHE A 492 19.82 -29.64 70.63
C PHE A 492 20.51 -30.44 71.74
N ALA A 493 21.57 -29.87 72.30
CA ALA A 493 21.99 -29.97 73.71
C ALA A 493 23.13 -29.00 73.97
#